data_AF-A0A956U8U3-F1
#
_entry.id   AF-A0A956U8U3-F1
#
_cell.length_a   1.000
_cell.length_b   1.000
_cell.length_c   1.000
_cell.angle_alpha   90.00
_cell.angle_beta   90.00
_cell.angle_gamma   90.00
#
_symmetry.space_group_name_H-M   'P 1'
#
loop_
_entity.id
_entity.type
_entity.pdbx_description
1 polymer ?
#
loop_
_entity_poly.entity_id
_entity_poly.type
_entity_poly.pdbx_seq_one_letter_code
_entity_poly.pdbx_strand_id
1 'polypeptide(L)'
;MESARQRALMVILVAGGFLSGAPAVYSVPNESAVSEKQLELVQKIAENRQISPEVRAYFLIRIARSILKGTDEETLEQQYARYVSGSEYSRFPERLKVGLHYLAGYIAREARSAKENTQEKRTAEAALQQAWPLLETSGKSFISLHLYFMLSCLFQEIGNSAESAKCKQIVDAAISGCESDFNNNANQVEAVVSILNAKSYAIIPVHISDRSKDPAYKRDLSQSQTDWDVDLCDAEKLRQRALALVDRLPATSHLRRKAHRDMALWYTQLEQEQDAQKEKNALFSLVGIYDDKILYPQSTGCGNVIWWKAETNRPVMLCGLG
;
A
#
# COMPACT_ATOMS: atom_id res chain seq x y z
N MET A 1 43.26 -57.31 -16.16
CA MET A 1 44.06 -56.46 -15.24
C MET A 1 44.10 -55.07 -15.83
N GLU A 2 43.10 -54.26 -15.51
CA GLU A 2 43.04 -52.86 -15.95
C GLU A 2 44.05 -52.03 -15.16
N SER A 3 44.94 -51.38 -15.91
CA SER A 3 46.16 -50.76 -15.38
C SER A 3 45.85 -49.55 -14.50
N ALA A 4 46.75 -49.23 -13.56
CA ALA A 4 46.69 -48.02 -12.74
C ALA A 4 46.49 -46.71 -13.56
N ARG A 5 46.82 -46.74 -14.87
CA ARG A 5 46.54 -45.68 -15.84
C ARG A 5 45.05 -45.45 -16.11
N GLN A 6 44.22 -46.50 -16.16
CA GLN A 6 42.77 -46.36 -16.34
C GLN A 6 42.08 -45.78 -15.09
N ARG A 7 42.59 -46.08 -13.89
CA ARG A 7 42.09 -45.47 -12.63
C ARG A 7 42.52 -44.00 -12.49
N ALA A 8 43.75 -43.67 -12.90
CA ALA A 8 44.22 -42.28 -12.93
C ALA A 8 43.46 -41.41 -13.95
N LEU A 9 43.12 -41.96 -15.13
CA LEU A 9 42.30 -41.26 -16.13
C LEU A 9 40.86 -41.03 -15.65
N MET A 10 40.27 -41.96 -14.90
CA MET A 10 38.95 -41.77 -14.29
C MET A 10 38.95 -40.69 -13.19
N VAL A 11 40.01 -40.59 -12.38
CA VAL A 11 40.13 -39.54 -11.36
C VAL A 11 40.36 -38.16 -11.98
N ILE A 12 41.09 -38.08 -13.11
CA ILE A 12 41.25 -36.81 -13.85
C ILE A 12 39.94 -36.40 -14.57
N LEU A 13 39.13 -37.36 -15.05
CA LEU A 13 37.81 -37.06 -15.62
C LEU A 13 36.80 -36.61 -14.56
N VAL A 14 36.88 -37.11 -13.33
CA VAL A 14 36.04 -36.64 -12.21
C VAL A 14 36.53 -35.30 -11.66
N ALA A 15 37.84 -35.09 -11.51
CA ALA A 15 38.38 -33.82 -11.03
C ALA A 15 38.32 -32.69 -12.09
N GLY A 16 38.44 -33.03 -13.38
CA GLY A 16 38.24 -32.11 -14.50
C GLY A 16 36.77 -31.84 -14.82
N GLY A 17 35.88 -32.81 -14.58
CA GLY A 17 34.42 -32.65 -14.73
C GLY A 17 33.76 -31.76 -13.68
N PHE A 18 34.46 -31.42 -12.58
CA PHE A 18 34.07 -30.36 -11.66
C PHE A 18 34.61 -28.97 -12.06
N LEU A 19 35.44 -28.88 -13.10
CA LEU A 19 36.04 -27.62 -13.59
C LEU A 19 35.57 -27.22 -15.00
N SER A 20 34.78 -28.04 -15.68
CA SER A 20 34.17 -27.68 -16.97
C SER A 20 32.87 -28.44 -17.22
N GLY A 21 31.76 -27.88 -16.71
CA GLY A 21 30.42 -28.39 -16.92
C GLY A 21 29.36 -27.28 -16.92
N ALA A 22 29.18 -26.61 -18.05
CA ALA A 22 27.89 -26.04 -18.43
C ALA A 22 27.17 -27.08 -19.33
N PRO A 23 25.83 -27.15 -19.41
CA PRO A 23 24.88 -26.08 -19.11
C PRO A 23 23.67 -26.54 -18.27
N ALA A 24 23.41 -25.83 -17.17
CA ALA A 24 22.12 -25.18 -17.09
C ALA A 24 22.45 -23.70 -17.10
N VAL A 25 22.07 -23.01 -18.18
CA VAL A 25 21.92 -21.56 -18.13
C VAL A 25 20.70 -21.32 -17.22
N TYR A 26 20.86 -21.55 -15.92
CA TYR A 26 20.45 -20.54 -14.98
C TYR A 26 21.44 -19.43 -15.24
N SER A 27 21.10 -18.55 -16.18
CA SER A 27 21.54 -17.18 -16.07
C SER A 27 21.02 -16.77 -14.69
N VAL A 28 21.86 -16.91 -13.66
CA VAL A 28 21.84 -15.97 -12.56
C VAL A 28 21.82 -14.64 -13.30
N PRO A 29 20.70 -13.90 -13.28
CA PRO A 29 20.64 -12.63 -13.96
C PRO A 29 21.88 -11.89 -13.49
N ASN A 30 22.76 -11.54 -14.42
CA ASN A 30 24.00 -10.86 -14.09
C ASN A 30 23.56 -9.66 -13.24
N GLU A 31 23.88 -9.64 -11.94
CA GLU A 31 23.27 -8.65 -11.02
C GLU A 31 23.53 -7.23 -11.52
N SER A 32 24.64 -7.04 -12.24
CA SER A 32 24.97 -5.85 -13.01
C SER A 32 24.01 -5.55 -14.16
N ALA A 33 23.64 -6.53 -14.99
CA ALA A 33 22.72 -6.35 -16.12
C ALA A 33 21.27 -6.12 -15.67
N VAL A 34 20.84 -6.72 -14.55
CA VAL A 34 19.54 -6.41 -13.92
C VAL A 34 19.53 -4.98 -13.40
N SER A 35 20.60 -4.56 -12.72
CA SER A 35 20.74 -3.19 -12.23
C SER A 35 20.76 -2.16 -13.37
N GLU A 36 21.34 -2.47 -14.52
CA GLU A 36 21.35 -1.58 -15.70
C GLU A 36 19.96 -1.41 -16.30
N LYS A 37 19.22 -2.51 -16.54
CA LYS A 37 17.85 -2.46 -17.07
C LYS A 37 16.90 -1.70 -16.14
N GLN A 38 17.06 -1.87 -14.83
CA GLN A 38 16.29 -1.13 -13.82
C GLN A 38 16.57 0.38 -13.88
N LEU A 39 17.84 0.78 -14.03
CA LEU A 39 18.23 2.18 -14.16
C LEU A 39 17.70 2.82 -15.45
N GLU A 40 17.74 2.08 -16.57
CA GLU A 40 17.13 2.51 -17.83
C GLU A 40 15.63 2.76 -17.68
N LEU A 41 14.90 1.87 -17.00
CA LEU A 41 13.47 2.04 -16.73
C LEU A 41 13.22 3.27 -15.83
N VAL A 42 14.03 3.46 -14.78
CA VAL A 42 13.94 4.65 -13.91
C VAL A 42 14.09 5.93 -14.74
N GLN A 43 15.09 6.00 -15.61
CA GLN A 43 15.34 7.17 -16.46
C GLN A 43 14.20 7.39 -17.47
N LYS A 44 13.74 6.32 -18.13
CA LYS A 44 12.59 6.35 -19.06
C LYS A 44 11.33 6.92 -18.42
N ILE A 45 11.05 6.56 -17.16
CA ILE A 45 9.89 7.09 -16.45
C ILE A 45 10.08 8.55 -16.06
N ALA A 46 11.25 8.90 -15.52
CA ALA A 46 11.52 10.25 -15.06
C ALA A 46 11.47 11.28 -16.20
N GLU A 47 11.95 10.93 -17.38
CA GLU A 47 12.02 11.83 -18.54
C GLU A 47 10.70 11.91 -19.34
N ASN A 48 9.72 11.04 -19.06
CA ASN A 48 8.46 11.00 -19.83
C ASN A 48 7.56 12.21 -19.54
N ARG A 49 7.58 13.20 -20.44
CA ARG A 49 6.77 14.42 -20.34
C ARG A 49 5.30 14.25 -20.72
N GLN A 50 4.89 13.09 -21.24
CA GLN A 50 3.49 12.85 -21.65
C GLN A 50 2.56 12.58 -20.46
N ILE A 51 3.11 12.33 -19.27
CA ILE A 51 2.36 12.00 -18.05
C ILE A 51 2.67 12.99 -16.92
N SER A 52 1.73 13.14 -16.00
CA SER A 52 1.86 14.10 -14.90
C SER A 52 3.06 13.78 -13.99
N PRO A 53 3.65 14.78 -13.31
CA PRO A 53 4.72 14.56 -12.34
C PRO A 53 4.35 13.55 -11.24
N GLU A 54 3.10 13.58 -10.75
CA GLU A 54 2.59 12.68 -9.72
C GLU A 54 2.56 11.22 -10.20
N VAL A 55 2.15 11.00 -11.45
CA VAL A 55 2.13 9.67 -12.05
C VAL A 55 3.56 9.13 -12.17
N ARG A 56 4.49 9.95 -12.66
CA ARG A 56 5.91 9.57 -12.74
C ARG A 56 6.47 9.21 -11.36
N ALA A 57 6.25 10.08 -10.37
CA ALA A 57 6.68 9.83 -8.99
C ALA A 57 6.08 8.53 -8.43
N TYR A 58 4.79 8.27 -8.67
CA TYR A 58 4.14 7.02 -8.26
C TYR A 58 4.82 5.78 -8.85
N PHE A 59 5.13 5.78 -10.15
CA PHE A 59 5.78 4.62 -10.76
C PHE A 59 7.24 4.46 -10.31
N LEU A 60 7.98 5.55 -10.09
CA LEU A 60 9.33 5.50 -9.52
C LEU A 60 9.33 4.92 -8.10
N ILE A 61 8.37 5.33 -7.26
CA ILE A 61 8.15 4.76 -5.91
C ILE A 61 7.85 3.26 -6.00
N ARG A 62 7.04 2.84 -6.98
CA ARG A 62 6.72 1.42 -7.18
C ARG A 62 7.92 0.61 -7.68
N ILE A 63 8.77 1.17 -8.53
CA ILE A 63 10.03 0.54 -8.96
C ILE A 63 10.91 0.33 -7.74
N ALA A 64 11.17 1.39 -6.96
CA ALA A 64 12.00 1.30 -5.77
C ALA A 64 11.52 0.17 -4.84
N ARG A 65 10.21 0.09 -4.60
CA ARG A 65 9.60 -0.99 -3.84
C ARG A 65 9.78 -2.36 -4.49
N SER A 66 9.62 -2.48 -5.81
CA SER A 66 9.74 -3.76 -6.51
C SER A 66 11.17 -4.30 -6.42
N ILE A 67 12.15 -3.40 -6.53
CA ILE A 67 13.58 -3.71 -6.36
C ILE A 67 13.82 -4.26 -4.95
N LEU A 68 13.36 -3.55 -3.91
CA LEU A 68 13.55 -3.96 -2.52
C LEU A 68 12.87 -5.31 -2.19
N LYS A 69 11.75 -5.62 -2.86
CA LYS A 69 11.02 -6.89 -2.65
C LYS A 69 11.56 -8.05 -3.51
N GLY A 70 12.35 -7.77 -4.54
CA GLY A 70 12.70 -8.76 -5.57
C GLY A 70 11.49 -9.26 -6.36
N THR A 71 10.47 -8.39 -6.59
CA THR A 71 9.31 -8.73 -7.44
C THR A 71 9.60 -8.51 -8.92
N ASP A 72 8.95 -9.33 -9.76
CA ASP A 72 9.10 -9.32 -11.22
C ASP A 72 8.86 -7.93 -11.85
N GLU A 73 9.90 -7.43 -12.50
CA GLU A 73 9.99 -6.13 -13.16
C GLU A 73 9.14 -6.05 -14.43
N GLU A 74 9.00 -7.17 -15.15
CA GLU A 74 8.29 -7.21 -16.43
C GLU A 74 6.82 -6.83 -16.23
N THR A 75 6.26 -7.28 -15.12
CA THR A 75 4.91 -6.90 -14.68
C THR A 75 4.76 -5.38 -14.45
N LEU A 76 5.79 -4.69 -13.95
CA LEU A 76 5.73 -3.27 -13.65
C LEU A 76 5.91 -2.40 -14.90
N GLU A 77 6.83 -2.77 -15.79
CA GLU A 77 7.00 -2.11 -17.08
C GLU A 77 5.72 -2.22 -17.94
N GLN A 78 5.10 -3.40 -17.99
CA GLN A 78 3.83 -3.60 -18.68
C GLN A 78 2.71 -2.72 -18.10
N GLN A 79 2.66 -2.58 -16.76
CA GLN A 79 1.68 -1.70 -16.11
C GLN A 79 1.93 -0.22 -16.43
N TYR A 80 3.20 0.20 -16.46
CA TYR A 80 3.57 1.55 -16.89
C TYR A 80 3.17 1.81 -18.34
N ALA A 81 3.49 0.88 -19.25
CA ALA A 81 3.15 0.99 -20.67
C ALA A 81 1.63 1.09 -20.90
N ARG A 82 0.83 0.25 -20.22
CA ARG A 82 -0.65 0.34 -20.26
C ARG A 82 -1.14 1.69 -19.77
N TYR A 83 -0.55 2.21 -18.70
CA TYR A 83 -0.93 3.51 -18.16
C TYR A 83 -0.63 4.66 -19.14
N VAL A 84 0.56 4.67 -19.76
CA VAL A 84 0.96 5.66 -20.76
C VAL A 84 0.07 5.58 -22.02
N SER A 85 -0.39 4.39 -22.41
CA SER A 85 -1.34 4.22 -23.52
C SER A 85 -2.76 4.74 -23.25
N GLY A 86 -3.03 5.27 -22.06
CA GLY A 86 -4.28 5.95 -21.72
C GLY A 86 -5.45 5.07 -21.28
N SER A 87 -5.29 3.73 -21.27
CA SER A 87 -6.38 2.80 -20.92
C SER A 87 -6.75 2.80 -19.43
N GLU A 88 -5.92 3.38 -18.55
CA GLU A 88 -6.08 3.28 -17.09
C GLU A 88 -5.92 4.61 -16.32
N TYR A 89 -5.79 5.74 -17.01
CA TYR A 89 -5.50 7.05 -16.38
C TYR A 89 -6.57 7.47 -15.36
N SER A 90 -7.85 7.16 -15.62
CA SER A 90 -8.97 7.52 -14.75
C SER A 90 -8.99 6.78 -13.40
N ARG A 91 -8.21 5.70 -13.23
CA ARG A 91 -8.18 4.87 -12.00
C ARG A 91 -7.02 5.17 -11.06
N PHE A 92 -6.26 6.23 -11.35
CA PHE A 92 -5.06 6.58 -10.60
C PHE A 92 -5.29 6.88 -9.11
N PRO A 93 -6.32 7.67 -8.72
CA PRO A 93 -6.59 7.93 -7.30
C PRO A 93 -6.92 6.66 -6.51
N GLU A 94 -7.73 5.76 -7.05
CA GLU A 94 -8.05 4.48 -6.40
C GLU A 94 -6.81 3.59 -6.26
N ARG A 95 -5.97 3.53 -7.29
CA ARG A 95 -4.72 2.75 -7.24
C ARG A 95 -3.74 3.28 -6.20
N LEU A 96 -3.68 4.59 -6.01
CA LEU A 96 -2.86 5.22 -4.98
C LEU A 96 -3.31 4.82 -3.58
N LYS A 97 -4.62 4.83 -3.31
CA LYS A 97 -5.20 4.41 -2.01
C LYS A 97 -4.85 2.95 -1.69
N VAL A 98 -4.98 2.08 -2.68
CA VAL A 98 -4.58 0.67 -2.58
C VAL A 98 -3.08 0.53 -2.33
N GLY A 99 -2.25 1.29 -3.07
CA GLY A 99 -0.80 1.33 -2.91
C GLY A 99 -0.35 1.72 -1.50
N LEU A 100 -1.02 2.70 -0.90
CA LEU A 100 -0.77 3.17 0.47
C LEU A 100 -0.96 2.06 1.51
N HIS A 101 -2.08 1.33 1.45
CA HIS A 101 -2.38 0.24 2.39
C HIS A 101 -1.40 -0.94 2.21
N TYR A 102 -1.05 -1.25 0.95
CA TYR A 102 -0.04 -2.27 0.68
C TYR A 102 1.36 -1.88 1.18
N LEU A 103 1.72 -0.59 1.16
CA LEU A 103 3.02 -0.14 1.69
C LEU A 103 2.99 -0.10 3.22
N ALA A 104 1.90 0.37 3.83
CA ALA A 104 1.72 0.33 5.28
C ALA A 104 1.83 -1.10 5.83
N GLY A 105 1.17 -2.06 5.16
CA GLY A 105 1.27 -3.48 5.54
C GLY A 105 2.62 -4.11 5.28
N TYR A 106 3.38 -3.55 4.34
CA TYR A 106 4.75 -3.97 4.10
C TYR A 106 5.67 -3.47 5.22
N ILE A 107 5.57 -2.20 5.62
CA ILE A 107 6.33 -1.65 6.76
C ILE A 107 6.04 -2.43 8.05
N ALA A 108 4.77 -2.77 8.30
CA ALA A 108 4.37 -3.57 9.46
C ALA A 108 5.05 -4.95 9.51
N ARG A 109 5.31 -5.55 8.34
CA ARG A 109 5.86 -6.91 8.20
C ARG A 109 7.38 -6.93 8.09
N GLU A 110 7.98 -5.96 7.39
CA GLU A 110 9.39 -5.98 6.97
C GLU A 110 10.32 -5.05 7.76
N ALA A 111 9.81 -4.30 8.74
CA ALA A 111 10.65 -3.68 9.78
C ALA A 111 11.56 -4.69 10.52
N ARG A 112 11.39 -6.00 10.28
CA ARG A 112 12.11 -7.10 10.94
C ARG A 112 13.04 -7.90 10.02
N SER A 113 13.19 -7.54 8.73
CA SER A 113 13.95 -8.36 7.77
C SER A 113 14.52 -7.53 6.60
N ALA A 114 15.36 -6.53 6.88
CA ALA A 114 16.12 -5.87 5.81
C ALA A 114 17.24 -6.80 5.34
N LYS A 115 17.16 -7.34 4.12
CA LYS A 115 18.33 -7.95 3.47
C LYS A 115 19.40 -6.87 3.25
N GLU A 116 20.66 -7.20 3.54
CA GLU A 116 21.81 -6.32 3.34
C GLU A 116 22.25 -6.23 1.85
N ASN A 117 21.33 -6.25 0.90
CA ASN A 117 21.72 -6.06 -0.50
C ASN A 117 21.98 -4.57 -0.78
N THR A 118 23.27 -4.20 -0.75
CA THR A 118 23.72 -2.81 -0.89
C THR A 118 23.44 -2.25 -2.30
N GLN A 119 23.44 -3.09 -3.34
CA GLN A 119 23.22 -2.63 -4.71
C GLN A 119 21.74 -2.32 -4.98
N GLU A 120 20.83 -3.20 -4.57
CA GLU A 120 19.38 -2.99 -4.67
C GLU A 120 18.95 -1.71 -3.93
N LYS A 121 19.52 -1.46 -2.74
CA LYS A 121 19.27 -0.23 -1.99
C LYS A 121 19.70 1.02 -2.75
N ARG A 122 20.85 0.99 -3.43
CA ARG A 122 21.33 2.13 -4.25
C ARG A 122 20.43 2.38 -5.46
N THR A 123 20.00 1.32 -6.16
CA THR A 123 19.11 1.48 -7.32
C THR A 123 17.72 1.98 -6.87
N ALA A 124 17.20 1.46 -5.76
CA ALA A 124 15.97 1.96 -5.16
C ALA A 124 16.13 3.43 -4.73
N GLU A 125 17.24 3.81 -4.10
CA GLU A 125 17.53 5.20 -3.74
C GLU A 125 17.55 6.12 -4.96
N ALA A 126 18.18 5.71 -6.07
CA ALA A 126 18.19 6.49 -7.30
C ALA A 126 16.76 6.74 -7.83
N ALA A 127 15.88 5.74 -7.79
CA ALA A 127 14.48 5.90 -8.18
C ALA A 127 13.73 6.88 -7.25
N LEU A 128 13.95 6.80 -5.94
CA LEU A 128 13.31 7.69 -4.96
C LEU A 128 13.81 9.13 -5.08
N GLN A 129 15.10 9.33 -5.32
CA GLN A 129 15.72 10.64 -5.56
C GLN A 129 15.18 11.31 -6.84
N GLN A 130 14.80 10.53 -7.85
CA GLN A 130 14.12 11.07 -9.03
C GLN A 130 12.63 11.35 -8.79
N ALA A 131 11.98 10.61 -7.89
CA ALA A 131 10.57 10.82 -7.54
C ALA A 131 10.35 12.11 -6.74
N TRP A 132 11.25 12.44 -5.80
CA TRP A 132 11.15 13.60 -4.93
C TRP A 132 10.93 14.95 -5.66
N PRO A 133 11.80 15.39 -6.61
CA PRO A 133 11.65 16.69 -7.27
C PRO A 133 10.39 16.77 -8.16
N LEU A 134 9.87 15.63 -8.60
CA LEU A 134 8.60 15.56 -9.32
C LEU A 134 7.42 15.92 -8.40
N LEU A 135 7.52 15.64 -7.10
CA LEU A 135 6.50 16.02 -6.12
C LEU A 135 6.61 17.48 -5.68
N GLU A 136 7.79 18.08 -5.74
CA GLU A 136 7.97 19.51 -5.44
C GLU A 136 7.42 20.39 -6.56
N THR A 137 7.50 19.91 -7.80
CA THR A 137 6.99 20.58 -9.00
C THR A 137 5.51 20.27 -9.29
N SER A 138 5.02 19.14 -8.79
CA SER A 138 3.61 18.82 -8.66
C SER A 138 2.93 19.87 -7.78
N GLY A 139 1.88 20.54 -8.27
CA GLY A 139 1.05 21.40 -7.43
C GLY A 139 0.60 20.63 -6.18
N LYS A 140 0.49 21.30 -5.03
CA LYS A 140 0.16 20.71 -3.70
C LYS A 140 -1.20 20.00 -3.70
N SER A 141 -1.25 18.83 -4.32
CA SER A 141 -2.46 18.06 -4.56
C SER A 141 -2.61 16.98 -3.50
N PHE A 142 -3.84 16.52 -3.32
CA PHE A 142 -4.19 15.32 -2.55
C PHE A 142 -3.25 14.14 -2.79
N ILE A 143 -2.87 13.95 -4.06
CA ILE A 143 -2.07 12.83 -4.54
C ILE A 143 -0.62 12.94 -4.03
N SER A 144 -0.06 14.14 -4.10
CA SER A 144 1.33 14.41 -3.70
C SER A 144 1.56 14.07 -2.23
N LEU A 145 0.58 14.34 -1.36
CA LEU A 145 0.69 14.04 0.08
C LEU A 145 0.84 12.52 0.37
N HIS A 146 0.09 11.68 -0.34
CA HIS A 146 0.23 10.23 -0.21
C HIS A 146 1.59 9.75 -0.72
N LEU A 147 2.07 10.34 -1.81
CA LEU A 147 3.38 10.02 -2.38
C LEU A 147 4.51 10.43 -1.43
N TYR A 148 4.42 11.59 -0.76
CA TYR A 148 5.37 11.97 0.29
C TYR A 148 5.38 11.00 1.46
N PHE A 149 4.21 10.52 1.91
CA PHE A 149 4.15 9.50 2.94
C PHE A 149 4.86 8.21 2.49
N MET A 150 4.59 7.74 1.27
CA MET A 150 5.25 6.55 0.73
C MET A 150 6.78 6.71 0.59
N LEU A 151 7.24 7.87 0.10
CA LEU A 151 8.67 8.20 0.05
C LEU A 151 9.29 8.16 1.45
N SER A 152 8.60 8.74 2.44
CA SER A 152 9.10 8.77 3.82
C SER A 152 9.41 7.39 4.37
N CYS A 153 8.56 6.41 4.04
CA CYS A 153 8.68 5.04 4.48
C CYS A 153 9.80 4.30 3.74
N LEU A 154 9.88 4.44 2.42
CA LEU A 154 10.90 3.79 1.61
C LEU A 154 12.30 4.37 1.90
N PHE A 155 12.43 5.68 2.08
CA PHE A 155 13.70 6.29 2.50
C PHE A 155 14.15 5.78 3.87
N GLN A 156 13.22 5.60 4.81
CA GLN A 156 13.54 5.03 6.13
C GLN A 156 14.06 3.60 6.00
N GLU A 157 13.43 2.79 5.14
CA GLU A 157 13.77 1.39 4.92
C GLU A 157 15.18 1.20 4.31
N ILE A 158 15.56 2.06 3.37
CA ILE A 158 16.93 2.03 2.80
C ILE A 158 17.97 2.68 3.71
N GLY A 159 17.58 3.21 4.88
CA GLY A 159 18.48 3.83 5.86
C GLY A 159 18.74 5.32 5.64
N ASN A 160 18.09 5.96 4.66
CA ASN A 160 18.22 7.40 4.40
C ASN A 160 17.29 8.20 5.33
N SER A 161 17.73 8.36 6.58
CA SER A 161 16.94 9.03 7.63
C SER A 161 16.74 10.52 7.37
N ALA A 162 17.67 11.18 6.67
CA ALA A 162 17.59 12.60 6.36
C ALA A 162 16.45 12.91 5.39
N GLU A 163 16.37 12.20 4.25
CA GLU A 163 15.28 12.38 3.29
C GLU A 163 13.94 11.88 3.84
N SER A 164 13.95 10.79 4.62
CA SER A 164 12.76 10.33 5.34
C SER A 164 12.20 11.41 6.26
N ALA A 165 13.05 12.11 7.02
CA ALA A 165 12.63 13.17 7.94
C ALA A 165 12.01 14.36 7.20
N LYS A 166 12.56 14.78 6.05
CA LYS A 166 11.99 15.84 5.21
C LYS A 166 10.59 15.47 4.71
N CYS A 167 10.43 14.24 4.20
CA CYS A 167 9.12 13.72 3.78
C CYS A 167 8.11 13.74 4.94
N LYS A 168 8.52 13.25 6.12
CA LYS A 168 7.68 13.20 7.32
C LYS A 168 7.25 14.60 7.75
N GLN A 169 8.14 15.58 7.71
CA GLN A 169 7.83 16.96 8.06
C GLN A 169 6.71 17.53 7.17
N ILE A 170 6.74 17.28 5.86
CA ILE A 170 5.67 17.70 4.94
C ILE A 170 4.34 17.04 5.31
N VAL A 171 4.38 15.73 5.58
CA VAL A 171 3.18 14.96 5.96
C VAL A 171 2.61 15.44 7.29
N ASP A 172 3.44 15.61 8.30
CA ASP A 172 3.01 16.02 9.64
C ASP A 172 2.53 17.48 9.68
N ALA A 173 3.12 18.36 8.86
CA ALA A 173 2.62 19.71 8.65
C ALA A 173 1.23 19.71 8.00
N ALA A 174 0.98 18.84 7.02
CA ALA A 174 -0.34 18.71 6.39
C ALA A 174 -1.38 18.14 7.37
N ILE A 175 -1.02 17.14 8.18
CA ILE A 175 -1.87 16.59 9.24
C ILE A 175 -2.23 17.71 10.23
N SER A 176 -1.23 18.41 10.76
CA SER A 176 -1.44 19.48 11.76
C SER A 176 -2.28 20.64 11.19
N GLY A 177 -2.03 21.02 9.94
CA GLY A 177 -2.83 22.02 9.23
C GLY A 177 -4.29 21.58 9.12
N CYS A 178 -4.54 20.33 8.75
CA CYS A 178 -5.89 19.77 8.65
C CYS A 178 -6.59 19.69 10.02
N GLU A 179 -5.85 19.35 11.07
CA GLU A 179 -6.36 19.31 12.44
C GLU A 179 -6.74 20.69 12.97
N SER A 180 -5.98 21.73 12.59
CA SER A 180 -6.19 23.11 13.06
C SER A 180 -7.29 23.89 12.32
N ASP A 181 -7.55 23.58 11.04
CA ASP A 181 -8.50 24.32 10.21
C ASP A 181 -9.83 23.57 10.03
N PHE A 182 -10.94 24.24 10.31
CA PHE A 182 -12.30 23.70 10.16
C PHE A 182 -12.86 23.87 8.75
N ASN A 183 -12.19 24.64 7.88
CA ASN A 183 -12.61 24.92 6.51
C ASN A 183 -12.00 23.98 5.47
N ASN A 184 -11.27 22.94 5.90
CA ASN A 184 -10.70 21.95 4.99
C ASN A 184 -11.79 21.27 4.16
N ASN A 185 -11.55 21.14 2.86
CA ASN A 185 -12.48 20.44 1.98
C ASN A 185 -12.40 18.91 2.19
N ALA A 186 -13.41 18.19 1.71
CA ALA A 186 -13.51 16.75 1.88
C ALA A 186 -12.32 15.97 1.31
N ASN A 187 -11.68 16.46 0.25
CA ASN A 187 -10.50 15.82 -0.34
C ASN A 187 -9.28 15.95 0.59
N GLN A 188 -9.04 17.13 1.16
CA GLN A 188 -7.95 17.35 2.12
C GLN A 188 -8.12 16.45 3.35
N VAL A 189 -9.35 16.39 3.88
CA VAL A 189 -9.69 15.51 5.00
C VAL A 189 -9.45 14.04 4.62
N GLU A 190 -9.90 13.60 3.44
CA GLU A 190 -9.70 12.23 2.98
C GLU A 190 -8.22 11.85 2.89
N ALA A 191 -7.34 12.76 2.45
CA ALA A 191 -5.91 12.47 2.33
C ALA A 191 -5.28 12.21 3.70
N VAL A 192 -5.53 13.12 4.63
CA VAL A 192 -4.98 13.07 5.98
C VAL A 192 -5.50 11.84 6.71
N VAL A 193 -6.80 11.56 6.60
CA VAL A 193 -7.45 10.38 7.18
C VAL A 193 -6.84 9.09 6.62
N SER A 194 -6.63 9.01 5.31
CA SER A 194 -6.01 7.84 4.68
C SER A 194 -4.58 7.59 5.20
N ILE A 195 -3.81 8.65 5.41
CA ILE A 195 -2.45 8.57 5.96
C ILE A 195 -2.46 8.16 7.43
N LEU A 196 -3.33 8.75 8.25
CA LEU A 196 -3.47 8.37 9.67
C LEU A 196 -3.87 6.90 9.82
N ASN A 197 -4.82 6.43 8.99
CA ASN A 197 -5.22 5.04 8.96
C ASN A 197 -4.08 4.12 8.48
N ALA A 198 -3.27 4.55 7.52
CA ALA A 198 -2.08 3.81 7.09
C ALA A 198 -1.01 3.75 8.19
N LYS A 199 -0.76 4.85 8.91
CA LYS A 199 0.13 4.85 10.08
C LYS A 199 -0.38 3.89 11.16
N SER A 200 -1.69 3.88 11.44
CA SER A 200 -2.31 2.94 12.39
C SER A 200 -2.16 1.48 11.95
N TYR A 201 -2.40 1.20 10.67
CA TYR A 201 -2.25 -0.14 10.09
C TYR A 201 -0.80 -0.64 10.13
N ALA A 202 0.19 0.27 10.05
CA ALA A 202 1.60 -0.09 10.19
C ALA A 202 1.95 -0.59 11.61
N ILE A 203 1.15 -0.22 12.62
CA ILE A 203 1.29 -0.67 14.01
C ILE A 203 0.45 -1.94 14.22
N ILE A 204 -0.86 -1.87 13.95
CA ILE A 204 -1.80 -3.00 14.07
C ILE A 204 -2.47 -3.28 12.72
N PRO A 205 -2.04 -4.32 11.98
CA PRO A 205 -2.48 -4.58 10.61
C PRO A 205 -3.83 -5.31 10.56
N VAL A 206 -4.91 -4.59 10.86
CA VAL A 206 -6.29 -5.08 10.73
C VAL A 206 -6.85 -4.70 9.35
N HIS A 207 -7.15 -5.72 8.54
CA HIS A 207 -7.73 -5.51 7.22
C HIS A 207 -9.26 -5.49 7.28
N ILE A 208 -9.85 -4.41 6.76
CA ILE A 208 -11.29 -4.21 6.65
C ILE A 208 -11.66 -4.23 5.16
N SER A 209 -12.48 -5.19 4.77
CA SER A 209 -12.88 -5.39 3.36
C SER A 209 -14.11 -4.56 3.02
N ASP A 210 -14.09 -3.89 1.86
CA ASP A 210 -15.26 -3.20 1.30
C ASP A 210 -16.17 -4.11 0.46
N ARG A 211 -15.82 -5.39 0.27
CA ARG A 211 -16.50 -6.27 -0.71
C ARG A 211 -17.00 -7.59 -0.16
N SER A 212 -16.61 -7.96 1.06
CA SER A 212 -16.89 -9.28 1.61
C SER A 212 -17.52 -9.15 3.00
N LYS A 213 -18.58 -9.93 3.25
CA LYS A 213 -19.08 -10.22 4.61
C LYS A 213 -18.19 -11.20 5.35
N ASP A 214 -17.32 -11.89 4.62
CA ASP A 214 -16.56 -13.01 5.13
C ASP A 214 -15.40 -12.47 6.00
N PRO A 215 -15.38 -12.75 7.31
CA PRO A 215 -14.23 -12.48 8.18
C PRO A 215 -13.07 -13.46 7.90
N ALA A 216 -13.09 -14.15 6.75
CA ALA A 216 -12.18 -15.23 6.38
C ALA A 216 -10.70 -14.85 6.29
N TYR A 217 -10.34 -13.56 6.41
CA TYR A 217 -8.99 -13.23 6.85
C TYR A 217 -8.90 -13.40 8.37
N LYS A 218 -8.92 -14.68 8.80
CA LYS A 218 -8.46 -15.04 10.14
C LYS A 218 -7.01 -14.59 10.24
N ARG A 219 -6.83 -13.43 10.89
CA ARG A 219 -5.73 -13.08 11.79
C ARG A 219 -4.62 -14.15 11.79
N ASP A 220 -3.57 -13.93 11.02
CA ASP A 220 -2.30 -14.59 11.28
C ASP A 220 -1.65 -13.85 12.46
N LEU A 221 -2.21 -14.06 13.66
CA LEU A 221 -1.71 -13.54 14.95
C LEU A 221 -0.49 -14.34 15.39
N SER A 222 0.51 -14.48 14.54
CA SER A 222 1.79 -15.07 14.93
C SER A 222 2.58 -14.18 15.92
N GLN A 223 2.07 -12.98 16.26
CA GLN A 223 2.62 -12.10 17.29
C GLN A 223 2.01 -12.41 18.67
N SER A 224 2.86 -12.72 19.64
CA SER A 224 2.44 -13.02 21.02
C SER A 224 1.69 -11.85 21.67
N GLN A 225 0.62 -12.18 22.39
CA GLN A 225 -0.35 -11.29 23.04
C GLN A 225 0.21 -10.23 24.03
N THR A 226 1.50 -10.27 24.38
CA THR A 226 2.09 -9.47 25.48
C THR A 226 2.67 -8.11 25.10
N ASP A 227 2.89 -7.80 23.82
CA ASP A 227 3.34 -6.46 23.34
C ASP A 227 2.18 -5.53 22.89
N TRP A 228 0.93 -5.99 23.03
CA TRP A 228 -0.21 -5.41 22.31
C TRP A 228 -0.81 -4.14 22.95
N ASP A 229 -0.70 -3.95 24.27
CA ASP A 229 -1.43 -2.86 24.93
C ASP A 229 -0.83 -1.47 24.58
N VAL A 230 0.49 -1.38 24.46
CA VAL A 230 1.17 -0.14 24.06
C VAL A 230 0.94 0.15 22.57
N ASP A 231 1.07 -0.87 21.74
CA ASP A 231 0.83 -0.78 20.30
C ASP A 231 -0.65 -0.44 19.99
N LEU A 232 -1.59 -0.91 20.82
CA LEU A 232 -3.01 -0.60 20.70
C LEU A 232 -3.29 0.88 20.96
N CYS A 233 -2.76 1.43 22.06
CA CYS A 233 -2.96 2.83 22.41
C CYS A 233 -2.48 3.78 21.29
N ASP A 234 -1.31 3.53 20.72
CA ASP A 234 -0.76 4.37 19.65
C ASP A 234 -1.53 4.20 18.33
N ALA A 235 -1.88 2.96 17.96
CA ALA A 235 -2.67 2.69 16.76
C ALA A 235 -4.09 3.28 16.85
N GLU A 236 -4.71 3.20 18.02
CA GLU A 236 -6.03 3.74 18.31
C GLU A 236 -6.00 5.27 18.26
N LYS A 237 -5.02 5.92 18.89
CA LYS A 237 -4.86 7.39 18.87
C LYS A 237 -4.80 7.93 17.44
N LEU A 238 -4.12 7.24 16.53
CA LEU A 238 -4.07 7.63 15.11
C LEU A 238 -5.45 7.52 14.44
N ARG A 239 -6.20 6.46 14.71
CA ARG A 239 -7.55 6.28 14.17
C ARG A 239 -8.56 7.27 14.76
N GLN A 240 -8.48 7.55 16.05
CA GLN A 240 -9.32 8.55 16.71
C GLN A 240 -9.07 9.95 16.15
N ARG A 241 -7.80 10.31 15.87
CA ARG A 241 -7.47 11.55 15.15
C ARG A 241 -8.11 11.60 13.77
N ALA A 242 -8.06 10.49 13.02
CA ALA A 242 -8.69 10.38 11.72
C ALA A 242 -10.23 10.54 11.81
N LEU A 243 -10.84 9.91 12.82
CA LEU A 243 -12.28 9.99 13.08
C LEU A 243 -12.71 11.42 13.41
N ALA A 244 -11.96 12.11 14.28
CA ALA A 244 -12.23 13.50 14.65
C ALA A 244 -12.17 14.48 13.46
N LEU A 245 -11.39 14.18 12.42
CA LEU A 245 -11.35 14.98 11.20
C LEU A 245 -12.59 14.75 10.33
N VAL A 246 -12.98 13.50 10.11
CA VAL A 246 -14.16 13.19 9.29
C VAL A 246 -15.47 13.57 9.98
N ASP A 247 -15.49 13.65 11.32
CA ASP A 247 -16.66 14.09 12.08
C ASP A 247 -17.06 15.54 11.82
N ARG A 248 -16.13 16.34 11.30
CA ARG A 248 -16.38 17.72 10.84
C ARG A 248 -17.20 17.77 9.55
N LEU A 249 -17.27 16.66 8.82
CA LEU A 249 -18.02 16.58 7.57
C LEU A 249 -19.53 16.39 7.82
N PRO A 250 -20.39 16.79 6.86
CA PRO A 250 -21.83 16.58 6.96
C PRO A 250 -22.19 15.12 7.24
N ALA A 251 -23.30 14.87 7.93
CA ALA A 251 -23.76 13.52 8.26
C ALA A 251 -24.03 12.63 7.02
N THR A 252 -24.29 13.25 5.87
CA THR A 252 -24.46 12.59 4.56
C THR A 252 -23.15 12.17 3.90
N SER A 253 -21.99 12.58 4.46
CA SER A 253 -20.67 12.25 3.93
C SER A 253 -20.41 10.75 3.96
N HIS A 254 -20.13 10.18 2.79
CA HIS A 254 -19.70 8.78 2.66
C HIS A 254 -18.40 8.51 3.43
N LEU A 255 -17.48 9.47 3.43
CA LEU A 255 -16.20 9.35 4.14
C LEU A 255 -16.40 9.20 5.66
N ARG A 256 -17.27 10.03 6.23
CA ARG A 256 -17.60 9.99 7.66
C ARG A 256 -18.28 8.68 8.06
N ARG A 257 -19.30 8.27 7.31
CA ARG A 257 -20.01 7.00 7.55
C ARG A 257 -19.06 5.80 7.44
N LYS A 258 -18.22 5.78 6.39
CA LYS A 258 -17.22 4.72 6.22
C LYS A 258 -16.22 4.68 7.38
N ALA A 259 -15.77 5.82 7.89
CA ALA A 259 -14.84 5.86 9.00
C ALA A 259 -15.39 5.23 10.29
N HIS A 260 -16.63 5.55 10.71
CA HIS A 260 -17.23 4.90 11.89
C HIS A 260 -17.44 3.40 11.69
N ARG A 261 -17.85 2.98 10.49
CA ARG A 261 -17.92 1.56 10.14
C ARG A 261 -16.56 0.88 10.30
N ASP A 262 -15.54 1.44 9.66
CA ASP A 262 -14.20 0.86 9.65
C ASP A 262 -13.61 0.86 11.08
N MET A 263 -13.93 1.86 11.91
CA MET A 263 -13.55 1.88 13.33
C MET A 263 -14.27 0.79 14.13
N ALA A 264 -15.58 0.62 13.95
CA ALA A 264 -16.35 -0.44 14.60
C ALA A 264 -15.80 -1.83 14.25
N LEU A 265 -15.56 -2.09 12.96
CA LEU A 265 -14.98 -3.36 12.50
C LEU A 265 -13.56 -3.57 13.01
N TRP A 266 -12.77 -2.51 13.16
CA TRP A 266 -11.44 -2.58 13.76
C TRP A 266 -11.50 -3.02 15.22
N TYR A 267 -12.33 -2.36 16.04
CA TYR A 267 -12.53 -2.74 17.43
C TYR A 267 -13.09 -4.15 17.58
N THR A 268 -14.05 -4.56 16.76
CA THR A 268 -14.56 -5.95 16.77
C THR A 268 -13.46 -6.95 16.47
N GLN A 269 -12.60 -6.67 15.48
CA GLN A 269 -11.45 -7.54 15.20
C GLN A 269 -10.42 -7.56 16.32
N LEU A 270 -10.41 -6.55 17.19
CA LEU A 270 -9.51 -6.45 18.35
C LEU A 270 -10.18 -6.84 19.68
N GLU A 271 -11.39 -7.39 19.63
CA GLU A 271 -12.17 -7.84 20.79
C GLU A 271 -12.51 -6.69 21.78
N GLN A 272 -12.54 -5.44 21.30
CA GLN A 272 -12.93 -4.24 22.05
C GLN A 272 -14.44 -3.96 21.87
N GLU A 273 -15.29 -4.83 22.41
CA GLU A 273 -16.74 -4.83 22.14
C GLU A 273 -17.45 -3.52 22.54
N GLN A 274 -17.04 -2.89 23.65
CA GLN A 274 -17.66 -1.64 24.12
C GLN A 274 -17.42 -0.49 23.13
N ASP A 275 -16.18 -0.34 22.67
CA ASP A 275 -15.81 0.69 21.70
C ASP A 275 -16.36 0.39 20.31
N ALA A 276 -16.40 -0.89 19.91
CA ALA A 276 -17.10 -1.30 18.71
C ALA A 276 -18.57 -0.87 18.73
N GLN A 277 -19.28 -1.09 19.85
CA GLN A 277 -20.68 -0.70 19.99
C GLN A 277 -20.88 0.82 19.98
N LYS A 278 -19.95 1.59 20.57
CA LYS A 278 -19.97 3.06 20.51
C LYS A 278 -19.91 3.57 19.07
N GLU A 279 -19.00 3.04 18.27
CA GLU A 279 -18.85 3.43 16.87
C GLU A 279 -20.01 2.95 15.98
N LYS A 280 -20.58 1.77 16.27
CA LYS A 280 -21.85 1.32 15.65
C LYS A 280 -22.98 2.31 15.91
N ASN A 281 -23.15 2.74 17.16
CA ASN A 281 -24.22 3.67 17.53
C ASN A 281 -24.06 5.04 16.85
N ALA A 282 -22.82 5.53 16.71
CA ALA A 282 -22.54 6.74 15.94
C ALA A 282 -22.94 6.55 14.47
N LEU A 283 -22.55 5.44 13.84
CA LEU A 283 -22.92 5.11 12.47
C LEU A 283 -24.44 4.98 12.28
N PHE A 284 -25.13 4.28 13.18
CA PHE A 284 -26.60 4.15 13.16
C PHE A 284 -27.27 5.50 13.20
N SER A 285 -26.78 6.42 14.04
CA SER A 285 -27.30 7.78 14.13
C SER A 285 -27.08 8.58 12.84
N LEU A 286 -25.94 8.39 12.15
CA LEU A 286 -25.62 9.06 10.88
C LEU A 286 -26.43 8.55 9.69
N VAL A 287 -26.85 7.28 9.73
CA VAL A 287 -27.54 6.60 8.62
C VAL A 287 -29.06 6.52 8.86
N GLY A 288 -29.51 6.52 10.12
CA GLY A 288 -30.90 6.31 10.50
C GLY A 288 -31.35 4.83 10.45
N ILE A 289 -30.40 3.89 10.42
CA ILE A 289 -30.65 2.44 10.37
C ILE A 289 -29.92 1.79 11.54
N TYR A 290 -30.66 1.04 12.36
CA TYR A 290 -30.16 0.35 13.56
C TYR A 290 -30.05 -1.16 13.31
N ASP A 291 -29.30 -1.56 12.28
CA ASP A 291 -29.10 -2.96 11.89
C ASP A 291 -27.63 -3.17 11.52
N ASP A 292 -26.94 -4.12 12.16
CA ASP A 292 -25.53 -4.45 11.90
C ASP A 292 -25.24 -4.78 10.42
N LYS A 293 -26.25 -5.16 9.62
CA LYS A 293 -26.10 -5.34 8.17
C LYS A 293 -25.55 -4.13 7.46
N ILE A 294 -25.73 -2.92 8.01
CA ILE A 294 -25.18 -1.73 7.40
C ILE A 294 -23.64 -1.75 7.39
N LEU A 295 -23.00 -2.43 8.35
CA LEU A 295 -21.54 -2.53 8.43
C LEU A 295 -20.93 -3.24 7.22
N TYR A 296 -21.75 -3.86 6.39
CA TYR A 296 -21.33 -4.65 5.26
C TYR A 296 -21.95 -4.13 3.96
N PRO A 297 -21.24 -4.28 2.84
CA PRO A 297 -21.76 -3.89 1.54
C PRO A 297 -23.05 -4.66 1.24
N GLN A 298 -24.09 -3.97 0.76
CA GLN A 298 -25.32 -4.61 0.31
C GLN A 298 -25.25 -4.83 -1.20
N SER A 299 -25.53 -6.07 -1.63
CA SER A 299 -25.64 -6.40 -3.04
C SER A 299 -27.01 -5.96 -3.54
N THR A 300 -27.02 -4.96 -4.42
CA THR A 300 -28.16 -4.70 -5.30
C THR A 300 -27.78 -5.22 -6.69
N GLY A 301 -28.70 -5.90 -7.38
CA GLY A 301 -28.43 -6.56 -8.65
C GLY A 301 -27.55 -5.76 -9.63
N CYS A 302 -26.82 -6.49 -10.49
CA CYS A 302 -25.79 -6.01 -11.42
C CYS A 302 -24.39 -5.73 -10.83
N GLY A 303 -24.04 -6.26 -9.65
CA GLY A 303 -22.67 -6.19 -9.12
C GLY A 303 -22.27 -4.82 -8.55
N ASN A 304 -23.20 -3.87 -8.52
CA ASN A 304 -23.00 -2.58 -7.87
C ASN A 304 -23.25 -2.73 -6.36
N VAL A 305 -22.23 -2.41 -5.58
CA VAL A 305 -22.33 -2.37 -4.12
C VAL A 305 -23.05 -1.08 -3.74
N ILE A 306 -24.18 -1.19 -3.05
CA ILE A 306 -24.83 -0.06 -2.40
C ILE A 306 -24.53 -0.13 -0.92
N TRP A 307 -24.13 1.01 -0.38
CA TRP A 307 -23.98 1.18 1.05
C TRP A 307 -25.10 2.07 1.59
N TRP A 308 -25.59 1.74 2.78
CA TRP A 308 -26.38 2.66 3.62
C TRP A 308 -27.78 3.06 3.10
N LYS A 309 -28.40 2.29 2.20
CA LYS A 309 -29.83 2.47 1.87
C LYS A 309 -30.70 1.68 2.86
N ALA A 310 -31.69 2.35 3.45
CA ALA A 310 -32.68 1.73 4.34
C ALA A 310 -33.64 0.80 3.58
N GLU A 311 -33.83 1.07 2.28
CA GLU A 311 -34.68 0.25 1.43
C GLU A 311 -33.93 -1.00 0.99
N THR A 312 -34.28 -2.14 1.58
CA THR A 312 -34.27 -3.41 0.86
C THR A 312 -35.20 -3.26 -0.34
N ASN A 313 -34.70 -2.71 -1.45
CA ASN A 313 -35.37 -2.88 -2.72
C ASN A 313 -35.50 -4.38 -2.91
N ARG A 314 -36.75 -4.88 -2.88
CA ARG A 314 -37.06 -6.21 -3.41
C ARG A 314 -36.30 -6.32 -4.73
N PRO A 315 -35.62 -7.45 -5.03
CA PRO A 315 -34.93 -7.59 -6.30
C PRO A 315 -35.99 -7.50 -7.40
N VAL A 316 -36.16 -6.31 -7.95
CA VAL A 316 -36.88 -6.14 -9.20
C VAL A 316 -35.88 -6.65 -10.23
N MET A 317 -36.00 -7.93 -10.57
CA MET A 317 -35.36 -8.51 -11.74
C MET A 317 -35.90 -7.79 -12.97
N LEU A 318 -35.32 -6.64 -13.30
CA LEU A 318 -35.47 -5.97 -14.58
C LEU A 318 -34.08 -5.57 -15.07
N CYS A 319 -33.25 -6.58 -15.30
CA CYS A 319 -32.18 -6.44 -16.28
C CYS A 319 -32.84 -6.57 -17.66
N GLY A 320 -33.47 -5.50 -18.12
CA GLY A 320 -33.96 -5.41 -19.49
C GLY A 320 -32.76 -5.28 -20.44
N LEU A 321 -32.68 -6.18 -21.40
CA LEU A 321 -31.90 -5.96 -22.63
C LEU A 321 -32.51 -4.75 -23.34
N GLY A 322 -31.70 -3.73 -23.59
CA GLY A 322 -32.00 -2.54 -24.37
C GLY A 322 -30.71 -1.87 -24.79
#